data_AF-A0A8T6P154-F1
#
_entry.id   AF-A0A8T6P154-F1
#
_cell.length_a   1.000
_cell.length_b   1.000
_cell.length_c   1.000
_cell.angle_alpha   90.00
_cell.angle_beta   90.00
_cell.angle_gamma   90.00
#
_symmetry.space_group_name_H-M   'P 1'
#
loop_
_entity.id
_entity.type
_entity.pdbx_description
1 polymer ?
#
loop_
_entity_poly.entity_id
_entity_poly.type
_entity_poly.pdbx_seq_one_letter_code
_entity_poly.pdbx_strand_id
1 'polypeptide(L)'
;MGQVADEISEPVELQFTLPDSATLHAVAYQDPATGQLLQADSRFENGTVTLTTPTGHFHIEFYDAALAIDGASRSYRLDWSSPYPVETLVYQMQQPPTSSVFSSEPAAQTTLQDEFGLNMAVWSVEEVAAGEMLGISLSYSKSDSNLTADVLAPPGGAGAPNSAGAPSGAAQPAGPAPAQAAAGGMSPLAVIVLVVGVSAFVGVAVYLLSTGRIKIVNDSEPSQPPSRKGQSKTAANPRFCTKCGASLRTDDKFCRECGQPVGRNTARA
;
A
#
# COMPACT_ATOMS: atom_id res chain seq x y z
N MET A 1 -7.24 5.12 7.92
CA MET A 1 -6.10 5.30 8.85
C MET A 1 -6.30 6.64 9.52
N GLY A 2 -6.00 6.75 10.81
CA GLY A 2 -6.00 8.01 11.54
C GLY A 2 -4.69 8.20 12.29
N GLN A 3 -4.40 9.45 12.65
CA GLN A 3 -3.23 9.86 13.42
C GLN A 3 -3.67 10.97 14.37
N VAL A 4 -3.24 10.91 15.63
CA VAL A 4 -3.39 12.01 16.59
C VAL A 4 -2.29 13.04 16.42
N ALA A 5 -2.50 14.27 16.88
CA ALA A 5 -1.47 15.31 16.84
C ALA A 5 -0.23 14.91 17.65
N ASP A 6 0.97 15.26 17.14
CA ASP A 6 2.28 14.92 17.74
C ASP A 6 2.46 15.42 19.19
N GLU A 7 1.65 16.39 19.61
CA GLU A 7 1.69 16.98 20.96
C GLU A 7 0.97 16.12 22.02
N ILE A 8 0.23 15.10 21.60
CA ILE A 8 -0.51 14.21 22.51
C ILE A 8 0.44 13.15 23.08
N SER A 9 0.46 13.01 24.40
CA SER A 9 1.26 11.98 25.07
C SER A 9 0.75 10.58 24.75
N GLU A 10 1.66 9.71 24.32
CA GLU A 10 1.38 8.31 24.04
C GLU A 10 1.64 7.42 25.28
N PRO A 11 0.90 6.30 25.45
CA PRO A 11 -0.20 5.78 24.63
C PRO A 11 -1.50 6.59 24.82
N VAL A 12 -2.37 6.60 23.81
CA VAL A 12 -3.65 7.32 23.83
C VAL A 12 -4.84 6.38 23.65
N GLU A 13 -5.88 6.56 24.46
CA GLU A 13 -7.18 5.90 24.28
C GLU A 13 -8.11 6.77 23.42
N LEU A 14 -8.71 6.18 22.39
CA LEU A 14 -9.59 6.84 21.43
C LEU A 14 -10.93 6.11 21.31
N GLN A 15 -11.99 6.86 21.04
CA GLN A 15 -13.34 6.34 20.85
C GLN A 15 -13.95 6.81 19.51
N PHE A 16 -14.53 5.87 18.77
CA PHE A 16 -15.21 6.14 17.49
C PHE A 16 -16.52 5.37 17.40
N THR A 17 -17.60 6.04 17.02
CA THR A 17 -18.88 5.39 16.73
C THR A 17 -18.90 4.94 15.28
N LEU A 18 -19.27 3.69 15.05
CA LEU A 18 -19.47 3.13 13.71
C LEU A 18 -20.92 3.35 13.24
N PRO A 19 -21.19 3.27 11.93
CA PRO A 19 -22.57 3.22 11.43
C PRO A 19 -23.39 2.09 12.08
N ASP A 20 -24.71 2.29 12.21
CA ASP A 20 -25.60 1.35 12.91
C ASP A 20 -25.58 -0.08 12.34
N SER A 21 -25.40 -0.21 11.02
CA SER A 21 -25.31 -1.50 10.31
C SER A 21 -23.89 -2.03 10.16
N ALA A 22 -22.89 -1.37 10.77
CA ALA A 22 -21.50 -1.77 10.66
C ALA A 22 -21.19 -3.01 11.52
N THR A 23 -20.42 -3.92 10.93
CA THR A 23 -19.75 -5.01 11.65
C THR A 23 -18.27 -4.70 11.72
N LEU A 24 -17.72 -4.56 12.93
CA LEU A 24 -16.29 -4.36 13.13
C LEU A 24 -15.51 -5.59 12.61
N HIS A 25 -14.43 -5.35 11.86
CA HIS A 25 -13.57 -6.40 11.32
C HIS A 25 -12.19 -6.43 11.97
N ALA A 26 -11.51 -5.29 12.02
CA ALA A 26 -10.15 -5.20 12.57
C ALA A 26 -9.90 -3.84 13.23
N VAL A 27 -9.04 -3.84 14.25
CA VAL A 27 -8.51 -2.63 14.87
C VAL A 27 -7.01 -2.81 15.05
N ALA A 28 -6.23 -1.88 14.50
CA ALA A 28 -4.77 -1.96 14.50
C ALA A 28 -4.14 -0.60 14.78
N TYR A 29 -2.86 -0.61 15.18
CA TYR A 29 -1.98 0.54 15.18
C TYR A 29 -0.79 0.28 14.25
N GLN A 30 -0.11 1.34 13.81
CA GLN A 30 1.05 1.20 12.95
C GLN A 30 2.34 1.13 13.78
N ASP A 31 3.15 0.12 13.53
CA ASP A 31 4.52 0.04 14.05
C ASP A 31 5.40 1.09 13.34
N PRO A 32 6.04 2.01 14.07
CA PRO A 32 6.73 3.15 13.47
C PRO A 32 8.07 2.76 12.84
N ALA A 33 8.65 1.62 13.20
CA ALA A 33 9.92 1.15 12.66
C ALA A 33 9.75 0.42 11.33
N THR A 34 8.66 -0.33 11.18
CA THR A 34 8.41 -1.22 10.04
C THR A 34 7.25 -0.77 9.15
N GLY A 35 6.37 0.09 9.65
CA GLY A 35 5.13 0.48 9.00
C GLY A 35 4.04 -0.60 9.03
N GLN A 36 4.28 -1.73 9.67
CA GLN A 36 3.32 -2.84 9.74
C GLN A 36 2.13 -2.50 10.64
N LEU A 37 0.94 -2.99 10.28
CA LEU A 37 -0.24 -2.93 11.15
C LEU A 37 -0.18 -4.06 12.18
N LEU A 38 -0.24 -3.69 13.46
CA LEU A 38 -0.30 -4.59 14.61
C LEU A 38 -1.66 -4.46 15.28
N GLN A 39 -2.21 -5.58 15.77
CA GLN A 39 -3.50 -5.57 16.47
C GLN A 39 -3.46 -4.61 17.67
N ALA A 40 -4.43 -3.72 17.76
CA ALA A 40 -4.56 -2.80 18.89
C ALA A 40 -5.42 -3.40 20.00
N ASP A 41 -5.09 -3.05 21.24
CA ASP A 41 -5.97 -3.28 22.40
C ASP A 41 -7.26 -2.48 22.18
N SER A 42 -8.38 -3.18 22.06
CA SER A 42 -9.66 -2.57 21.70
C SER A 42 -10.86 -3.33 22.25
N ARG A 43 -11.97 -2.62 22.39
CA ARG A 43 -13.29 -3.14 22.74
C ARG A 43 -14.34 -2.53 21.82
N PHE A 44 -15.39 -3.28 21.53
CA PHE A 44 -16.51 -2.82 20.73
C PHE A 44 -17.81 -3.09 21.47
N GLU A 45 -18.48 -2.02 21.89
CA GLU A 45 -19.69 -2.07 22.70
C GLU A 45 -20.65 -0.96 22.26
N ASN A 46 -21.93 -1.30 22.09
CA ASN A 46 -22.98 -0.34 21.75
C ASN A 46 -22.68 0.54 20.51
N GLY A 47 -22.05 -0.03 19.48
CA GLY A 47 -21.70 0.69 18.25
C GLY A 47 -20.44 1.56 18.35
N THR A 48 -19.78 1.60 19.52
CA THR A 48 -18.56 2.38 19.74
C THR A 48 -17.34 1.46 19.85
N VAL A 49 -16.33 1.73 19.03
CA VAL A 49 -14.98 1.18 19.17
C VAL A 49 -14.22 2.05 20.16
N THR A 50 -13.73 1.46 21.24
CA THR A 50 -12.66 2.08 22.04
C THR A 50 -11.37 1.34 21.80
N LEU A 51 -10.29 2.05 21.50
CA LEU A 51 -8.97 1.48 21.26
C LEU A 51 -7.87 2.25 21.99
N THR A 52 -6.77 1.57 22.30
CA THR A 52 -5.54 2.22 22.75
C THR A 52 -4.49 2.10 21.64
N THR A 53 -3.97 3.23 21.17
CA THR A 53 -2.84 3.25 20.24
C THR A 53 -1.55 3.67 20.97
N PRO A 54 -0.48 2.85 20.94
CA PRO A 54 0.81 3.20 21.53
C PRO A 54 1.57 4.29 20.79
N THR A 55 1.18 4.61 19.54
CA THR A 55 1.97 5.44 18.61
C THR A 55 1.15 6.58 18.00
N GLY A 56 -0.08 6.78 18.49
CA GLY A 56 -0.98 7.78 17.92
C GLY A 56 -1.57 7.42 16.55
N HIS A 57 -0.99 6.47 15.83
CA HIS A 57 -1.50 5.96 14.55
C HIS A 57 -2.47 4.80 14.77
N PHE A 58 -3.58 4.79 14.04
CA PHE A 58 -4.58 3.72 14.16
C PHE A 58 -5.30 3.42 12.85
N HIS A 59 -5.86 2.22 12.80
CA HIS A 59 -6.67 1.70 11.71
C HIS A 59 -7.89 0.99 12.29
N ILE A 60 -9.07 1.30 11.76
CA ILE A 60 -10.32 0.61 12.09
C ILE A 60 -10.91 0.17 10.75
N GLU A 61 -11.15 -1.13 10.61
CA GLU A 61 -11.81 -1.74 9.46
C GLU A 61 -13.17 -2.28 9.88
N PHE A 62 -14.20 -2.01 9.09
CA PHE A 62 -15.55 -2.52 9.30
C PHE A 62 -16.28 -2.71 7.97
N TYR A 63 -17.32 -3.52 7.98
CA TYR A 63 -18.22 -3.71 6.84
C TYR A 63 -19.60 -3.15 7.16
N ASP A 64 -20.11 -2.28 6.29
CA ASP A 64 -21.44 -1.68 6.45
C ASP A 64 -22.44 -2.31 5.46
N ALA A 65 -23.57 -2.80 5.98
CA ALA A 65 -24.65 -3.39 5.20
C ALA A 65 -25.61 -2.35 4.58
N ALA A 66 -25.37 -1.04 4.73
CA ALA A 66 -26.25 0.02 4.25
C ALA A 66 -26.20 0.27 2.72
N LEU A 67 -25.42 -0.49 1.95
CA LEU A 67 -25.42 -0.40 0.48
C LEU A 67 -26.78 -0.83 -0.08
N ALA A 68 -27.57 0.14 -0.54
CA ALA A 68 -28.85 -0.12 -1.19
C ALA A 68 -28.62 -0.60 -2.63
N ILE A 69 -29.26 -1.71 -2.99
CA ILE A 69 -29.18 -2.34 -4.31
C ILE A 69 -30.60 -2.44 -4.89
N ASP A 70 -30.83 -1.79 -6.03
CA ASP A 70 -32.07 -1.85 -6.80
C ASP A 70 -31.77 -2.15 -8.27
N GLY A 71 -31.90 -3.43 -8.65
CA GLY A 71 -31.46 -3.92 -9.95
C GLY A 71 -29.96 -3.63 -10.17
N ALA A 72 -29.65 -2.84 -11.19
CA ALA A 72 -28.28 -2.40 -11.47
C ALA A 72 -27.86 -1.17 -10.65
N SER A 73 -28.81 -0.44 -10.06
CA SER A 73 -28.53 0.77 -9.28
C SER A 73 -27.98 0.41 -7.90
N ARG A 74 -26.92 1.09 -7.50
CA ARG A 74 -26.35 1.03 -6.15
C ARG A 74 -26.25 2.43 -5.59
N SER A 75 -26.62 2.57 -4.31
CA SER A 75 -26.47 3.83 -3.58
C SER A 75 -26.09 3.57 -2.14
N TYR A 76 -25.31 4.48 -1.57
CA TYR A 76 -24.85 4.38 -0.19
C TYR A 76 -24.66 5.78 0.37
N ARG A 77 -24.86 5.92 1.68
CA ARG A 77 -24.59 7.15 2.41
C ARG A 77 -23.77 6.81 3.64
N LEU A 78 -22.65 7.48 3.79
CA LEU A 78 -21.88 7.49 5.03
C LEU A 78 -22.15 8.81 5.74
N ASP A 79 -22.69 8.71 6.95
CA ASP A 79 -22.67 9.81 7.92
C ASP A 79 -21.55 9.51 8.92
N TRP A 80 -20.65 10.48 9.10
CA TRP A 80 -19.45 10.34 9.90
C TRP A 80 -19.33 11.51 10.87
N SER A 81 -18.89 11.22 12.08
CA SER A 81 -18.48 12.21 13.07
C SER A 81 -17.35 11.67 13.93
N SER A 82 -16.63 12.57 14.59
CA SER A 82 -15.59 12.25 15.55
C SER A 82 -15.84 13.05 16.83
N PRO A 83 -15.66 12.47 18.04
CA PRO A 83 -15.72 13.24 19.27
C PRO A 83 -14.51 14.15 19.47
N TYR A 84 -13.52 14.08 18.58
CA TYR A 84 -12.31 14.89 18.57
C TYR A 84 -12.32 15.86 17.38
N PRO A 85 -11.73 17.06 17.52
CA PRO A 85 -11.48 17.91 16.37
C PRO A 85 -10.51 17.21 15.40
N VAL A 86 -10.72 17.38 14.10
CA VAL A 86 -9.90 16.77 13.05
C VAL A 86 -9.35 17.85 12.14
N GLU A 87 -8.02 17.94 12.07
CA GLU A 87 -7.33 18.93 11.22
C GLU A 87 -7.63 18.67 9.74
N THR A 88 -7.48 17.42 9.29
CA THR A 88 -7.75 17.02 7.91
C THR A 88 -8.49 15.70 7.88
N LEU A 89 -9.67 15.68 7.26
CA LEU A 89 -10.44 14.48 6.98
C LEU A 89 -10.43 14.20 5.48
N VAL A 90 -9.95 13.00 5.12
CA VAL A 90 -9.92 12.55 3.72
C VAL A 90 -10.88 11.39 3.53
N TYR A 91 -11.85 11.57 2.64
CA TYR A 91 -12.65 10.46 2.12
C TYR A 91 -12.06 9.98 0.81
N GLN A 92 -11.91 8.66 0.67
CA GLN A 92 -11.49 8.03 -0.57
C GLN A 92 -12.48 6.94 -0.93
N MET A 93 -12.93 6.95 -2.18
CA MET A 93 -13.91 6.01 -2.68
C MET A 93 -13.48 5.39 -3.99
N GLN A 94 -13.28 4.08 -3.97
CA GLN A 94 -12.94 3.33 -5.15
C GLN A 94 -14.19 3.09 -5.98
N GLN A 95 -14.16 3.49 -7.25
CA GLN A 95 -15.19 3.11 -8.21
C GLN A 95 -15.05 1.62 -8.52
N PRO A 96 -16.09 0.79 -8.28
CA PRO A 96 -15.99 -0.62 -8.60
C PRO A 96 -15.75 -0.84 -10.10
N PRO A 97 -14.99 -1.87 -10.49
CA PRO A 97 -14.85 -2.22 -11.90
C PRO A 97 -16.23 -2.52 -12.49
N THR A 98 -16.37 -2.31 -13.80
CA THR A 98 -17.62 -2.45 -14.57
C THR A 98 -18.78 -1.55 -14.13
N SER A 99 -18.56 -0.64 -13.17
CA SER A 99 -19.54 0.39 -12.83
C SER A 99 -19.58 1.52 -13.85
N SER A 100 -20.72 2.22 -13.90
CA SER A 100 -20.96 3.37 -14.76
C SER A 100 -21.85 4.38 -14.04
N VAL A 101 -21.95 5.60 -14.57
CA VAL A 101 -22.80 6.67 -14.00
C VAL A 101 -22.50 6.90 -12.51
N PHE A 102 -21.21 6.87 -12.14
CA PHE A 102 -20.79 7.17 -10.78
C PHE A 102 -21.08 8.64 -10.46
N SER A 103 -21.71 8.89 -9.33
CA SER A 103 -22.05 10.22 -8.85
C SER A 103 -21.97 10.27 -7.32
N SER A 104 -21.70 11.45 -6.79
CA SER A 104 -21.55 11.69 -5.36
C SER A 104 -22.07 13.07 -4.98
N GLU A 105 -22.53 13.19 -3.74
CA GLU A 105 -22.85 14.46 -3.10
C GLU A 105 -22.18 14.51 -1.71
N PRO A 106 -21.28 15.47 -1.45
CA PRO A 106 -20.77 16.47 -2.39
C PRO A 106 -20.03 15.86 -3.59
N ALA A 107 -19.95 16.61 -4.69
CA ALA A 107 -19.15 16.20 -5.84
C ALA A 107 -17.68 15.99 -5.43
N ALA A 108 -17.04 14.94 -5.96
CA ALA A 108 -15.62 14.68 -5.71
C ALA A 108 -14.75 15.86 -6.13
N GLN A 109 -13.78 16.22 -5.29
CA GLN A 109 -12.85 17.32 -5.59
C GLN A 109 -11.82 16.89 -6.64
N THR A 110 -11.38 15.63 -6.57
CA THR A 110 -10.48 15.04 -7.55
C THR A 110 -10.82 13.57 -7.80
N THR A 111 -10.35 13.05 -8.93
CA THR A 111 -10.35 11.62 -9.25
C THR A 111 -8.93 11.22 -9.62
N LEU A 112 -8.39 10.23 -8.91
CA LEU A 112 -7.07 9.65 -9.15
C LEU A 112 -7.23 8.21 -9.64
N GLN A 113 -6.16 7.61 -10.15
CA GLN A 113 -6.10 6.15 -10.35
C GLN A 113 -5.19 5.54 -9.31
N ASP A 114 -5.62 4.42 -8.72
CA ASP A 114 -4.78 3.61 -7.85
C ASP A 114 -3.76 2.80 -8.65
N GLU A 115 -2.95 2.01 -7.95
CA GLU A 115 -1.94 1.13 -8.54
C GLU A 115 -2.50 0.02 -9.45
N PHE A 116 -3.80 -0.24 -9.36
CA PHE A 116 -4.53 -1.21 -10.19
C PHE A 116 -5.28 -0.53 -11.36
N GLY A 117 -5.13 0.79 -11.52
CA GLY A 117 -5.79 1.57 -12.57
C GLY A 117 -7.27 1.84 -12.30
N LEU A 118 -7.74 1.64 -11.07
CA LEU A 118 -9.12 1.91 -10.68
C LEU A 118 -9.27 3.35 -10.25
N ASN A 119 -10.40 3.96 -10.62
CA ASN A 119 -10.68 5.35 -10.28
C ASN A 119 -11.00 5.49 -8.78
N MET A 120 -10.36 6.46 -8.15
CA MET A 120 -10.53 6.85 -6.76
C MET A 120 -11.09 8.27 -6.70
N ALA A 121 -12.34 8.43 -6.28
CA ALA A 121 -12.91 9.73 -5.96
C ALA A 121 -12.41 10.18 -4.57
N VAL A 122 -11.99 11.44 -4.45
CA VAL A 122 -11.37 11.97 -3.22
C VAL A 122 -11.99 13.31 -2.82
N TRP A 123 -12.18 13.46 -1.50
CA TRP A 123 -12.57 14.69 -0.82
C TRP A 123 -11.62 14.95 0.34
N SER A 124 -11.18 16.20 0.51
CA SER A 124 -10.51 16.70 1.70
C SER A 124 -11.39 17.75 2.36
N VAL A 125 -11.62 17.60 3.65
CA VAL A 125 -12.29 18.57 4.52
C VAL A 125 -11.30 18.95 5.61
N GLU A 126 -11.02 20.25 5.72
CA GLU A 126 -10.12 20.78 6.73
C GLU A 126 -10.91 21.30 7.94
N GLU A 127 -10.27 21.31 9.10
CA GLU A 127 -10.76 21.94 10.35
C GLU A 127 -12.15 21.46 10.79
N VAL A 128 -12.38 20.15 10.79
CA VAL A 128 -13.65 19.56 11.23
C VAL A 128 -13.78 19.66 12.75
N ALA A 129 -14.87 20.25 13.24
CA ALA A 129 -15.09 20.40 14.67
C ALA A 129 -15.44 19.07 15.34
N ALA A 130 -15.12 18.96 16.64
CA ALA A 130 -15.54 17.83 17.45
C ALA A 130 -17.09 17.72 17.46
N GLY A 131 -17.59 16.53 17.16
CA GLY A 131 -19.02 16.23 17.08
C GLY A 131 -19.72 16.73 15.81
N GLU A 132 -18.99 17.35 14.87
CA GLU A 132 -19.55 17.75 13.59
C GLU A 132 -19.94 16.52 12.76
N MET A 133 -21.15 16.56 12.20
CA MET A 133 -21.69 15.49 11.36
C MET A 133 -21.45 15.82 9.89
N LEU A 134 -20.63 15.01 9.23
CA LEU A 134 -20.33 15.11 7.81
C LEU A 134 -20.94 13.92 7.08
N GLY A 135 -21.52 14.17 5.89
CA GLY A 135 -22.20 13.14 5.11
C GLY A 135 -21.73 13.10 3.67
N ILE A 136 -21.46 11.90 3.15
CA ILE A 136 -21.21 11.66 1.73
C ILE A 136 -22.21 10.64 1.22
N SER A 137 -22.95 11.01 0.18
CA SER A 137 -23.82 10.12 -0.58
C SER A 137 -23.14 9.72 -1.89
N LEU A 138 -23.29 8.47 -2.30
CA LEU A 138 -22.80 7.95 -3.58
C LEU A 138 -23.89 7.19 -4.32
N SER A 139 -23.78 7.16 -5.64
CA SER A 139 -24.56 6.27 -6.48
C SER A 139 -23.79 5.84 -7.72
N TYR A 140 -24.09 4.65 -8.23
CA TYR A 140 -23.54 4.13 -9.47
C TYR A 140 -24.41 2.99 -10.03
N SER A 141 -24.26 2.69 -11.31
CA SER A 141 -24.87 1.54 -11.96
C SER A 141 -23.84 0.43 -12.19
N LYS A 142 -24.18 -0.82 -11.87
CA LYS A 142 -23.38 -2.02 -12.14
C LYS A 142 -24.30 -3.23 -12.28
N SER A 143 -24.23 -3.95 -13.39
CA SER A 143 -25.19 -5.04 -13.69
C SER A 143 -24.79 -6.39 -13.10
N ASP A 144 -23.54 -6.55 -12.66
CA ASP A 144 -22.99 -7.78 -12.09
C ASP A 144 -22.69 -7.67 -10.58
N SER A 145 -22.41 -8.79 -9.93
CA SER A 145 -22.06 -8.87 -8.52
C SER A 145 -20.56 -9.09 -8.27
N ASN A 146 -19.70 -8.95 -9.29
CA ASN A 146 -18.27 -9.22 -9.13
C ASN A 146 -17.64 -8.16 -8.24
N LEU A 147 -16.87 -8.60 -7.24
CA LEU A 147 -16.11 -7.71 -6.39
C LEU A 147 -14.87 -7.23 -7.13
N THR A 148 -14.34 -6.07 -6.73
CA THR A 148 -13.05 -5.61 -7.24
C THR A 148 -11.95 -6.64 -6.98
N ALA A 149 -11.94 -7.24 -5.78
CA ALA A 149 -10.95 -8.24 -5.40
C ALA A 149 -10.95 -9.44 -6.36
N ASP A 150 -12.11 -9.87 -6.85
CA ASP A 150 -12.23 -10.99 -7.78
C ASP A 150 -11.68 -10.66 -9.18
N VAL A 151 -11.81 -9.39 -9.59
CA VAL A 151 -11.33 -8.91 -10.90
C VAL A 151 -9.82 -8.71 -10.89
N LEU A 152 -9.25 -8.29 -9.75
CA LEU A 152 -7.82 -8.05 -9.60
C LEU A 152 -7.01 -9.31 -9.25
N ALA A 153 -7.66 -10.37 -8.74
CA ALA A 153 -6.98 -11.60 -8.42
C ALA A 153 -6.36 -12.24 -9.67
N PRO A 154 -5.09 -12.71 -9.62
CA PRO A 154 -4.53 -13.54 -10.66
C PRO A 154 -5.41 -14.80 -10.84
N PRO A 155 -5.70 -15.24 -12.07
CA PRO A 155 -6.44 -16.47 -12.29
C PRO A 155 -5.71 -17.65 -11.63
N GLY A 156 -6.22 -18.12 -10.49
CA GLY A 156 -5.62 -19.19 -9.68
C GLY A 156 -5.44 -18.89 -8.19
N GLY A 157 -5.76 -17.68 -7.71
CA GLY A 157 -5.79 -17.38 -6.27
C GLY A 157 -6.97 -18.05 -5.57
N ALA A 158 -6.80 -19.27 -5.09
CA ALA A 158 -7.75 -19.92 -4.19
C ALA A 158 -7.99 -19.00 -2.98
N GLY A 159 -9.24 -18.63 -2.74
CA GLY A 159 -9.64 -17.87 -1.57
C GLY A 159 -9.09 -18.51 -0.30
N ALA A 160 -8.49 -17.70 0.56
CA ALA A 160 -8.19 -18.12 1.91
C ALA A 160 -9.50 -18.65 2.55
N PRO A 161 -9.52 -19.86 3.15
CA PRO A 161 -10.72 -20.33 3.80
C PRO A 161 -11.05 -19.38 4.96
N ASN A 162 -12.21 -18.75 4.87
CA ASN A 162 -12.86 -18.09 5.98
C ASN A 162 -12.92 -19.09 7.15
N SER A 163 -12.15 -18.83 8.21
CA SER A 163 -12.27 -19.56 9.47
C SER A 163 -13.53 -19.07 10.20
N ALA A 164 -14.69 -19.50 9.70
CA ALA A 164 -15.92 -19.50 10.46
C ALA A 164 -15.84 -20.60 11.53
N GLY A 165 -16.25 -20.25 12.75
CA GLY A 165 -15.90 -20.98 13.97
C GLY A 165 -16.32 -22.45 14.06
N ALA A 166 -15.65 -23.15 14.96
CA ALA A 166 -16.15 -24.37 15.57
C ALA A 166 -16.01 -24.27 17.10
N PRO A 167 -17.01 -24.74 17.88
CA PRO A 167 -17.02 -24.62 19.33
C PRO A 167 -16.18 -25.69 20.03
N SER A 168 -15.88 -25.42 21.29
CA SER A 168 -15.22 -26.29 22.25
C SER A 168 -15.82 -27.70 22.34
N GLY A 169 -14.97 -28.73 22.34
CA GLY A 169 -15.37 -30.10 22.61
C GLY A 169 -14.18 -31.06 22.75
N ALA A 170 -13.89 -31.42 24.01
CA ALA A 170 -13.21 -32.63 24.50
C ALA A 170 -11.89 -33.10 23.83
N ALA A 171 -10.84 -33.10 24.65
CA ALA A 171 -9.57 -33.77 24.40
C ALA A 171 -9.73 -35.29 24.29
N GLN A 172 -9.09 -35.88 23.28
CA GLN A 172 -8.75 -37.31 23.25
C GLN A 172 -7.39 -37.51 22.56
N PRO A 173 -6.50 -38.35 23.12
CA PRO A 173 -5.15 -38.55 22.59
C PRO A 173 -5.15 -39.61 21.47
N ALA A 174 -4.56 -39.29 20.31
CA ALA A 174 -4.33 -40.25 19.24
C ALA A 174 -2.85 -40.24 18.84
N GLY A 175 -2.27 -41.43 18.72
CA GLY A 175 -0.84 -41.71 18.62
C GLY A 175 -0.15 -41.26 17.31
N PRO A 176 1.13 -41.62 17.13
CA PRO A 176 1.94 -41.12 16.04
C PRO A 176 1.46 -41.69 14.70
N ALA A 177 0.98 -40.81 13.82
CA ALA A 177 0.70 -41.14 12.42
C ALA A 177 2.02 -41.24 11.62
N PRO A 178 2.12 -42.14 10.62
CA PRO A 178 3.32 -42.29 9.82
C PRO A 178 3.47 -41.13 8.84
N ALA A 179 4.69 -40.61 8.72
CA ALA A 179 5.07 -39.64 7.70
C ALA A 179 5.00 -40.29 6.32
N GLN A 180 4.01 -39.90 5.52
CA GLN A 180 3.97 -40.22 4.08
C GLN A 180 4.71 -39.11 3.34
N ALA A 181 5.92 -39.41 2.87
CA ALA A 181 6.68 -38.56 1.98
C ALA A 181 5.96 -38.49 0.61
N ALA A 182 5.43 -37.32 0.27
CA ALA A 182 4.93 -37.05 -1.07
C ALA A 182 6.14 -36.89 -2.01
N ALA A 183 6.39 -37.91 -2.84
CA ALA A 183 7.30 -37.79 -3.97
C ALA A 183 6.65 -36.89 -5.04
N GLY A 184 7.01 -35.61 -5.04
CA GLY A 184 6.59 -34.65 -6.07
C GLY A 184 7.26 -34.97 -7.41
N GLY A 185 6.56 -35.69 -8.28
CA GLY A 185 6.94 -35.83 -9.68
C GLY A 185 6.64 -34.55 -10.45
N MET A 186 7.66 -33.91 -11.03
CA MET A 186 7.50 -32.72 -11.85
C MET A 186 6.80 -33.09 -13.17
N SER A 187 5.69 -32.40 -13.48
CA SER A 187 4.91 -32.63 -14.70
C SER A 187 5.80 -32.54 -15.95
N PRO A 188 5.64 -33.41 -16.96
CA PRO A 188 6.45 -33.40 -18.19
C PRO A 188 6.37 -32.06 -18.95
N LEU A 189 5.28 -31.29 -18.77
CA LEU A 189 5.16 -29.93 -19.31
C LEU A 189 6.13 -28.93 -18.65
N ALA A 190 6.40 -29.08 -17.35
CA ALA A 190 7.33 -28.21 -16.63
C ALA A 190 8.78 -28.43 -17.10
N VAL A 191 9.14 -29.67 -17.44
CA VAL A 191 10.46 -30.00 -18.00
C VAL A 191 10.63 -29.38 -19.39
N ILE A 192 9.60 -29.40 -20.22
CA ILE A 192 9.64 -28.80 -21.57
C ILE A 192 9.81 -27.28 -21.49
N VAL A 193 9.08 -26.60 -20.61
CA VAL A 193 9.22 -25.14 -20.42
C VAL A 193 10.62 -24.77 -19.95
N LEU A 194 11.21 -25.56 -19.05
CA LEU A 194 12.56 -25.31 -18.54
C LEU A 194 13.62 -25.49 -19.64
N VAL A 195 13.50 -26.54 -20.47
CA VAL A 195 14.42 -26.78 -21.59
C VAL A 195 14.30 -25.70 -22.67
N VAL A 196 13.08 -25.26 -23.01
CA VAL A 196 12.85 -24.18 -23.98
C VAL A 196 13.37 -22.84 -23.43
N GLY A 197 13.14 -22.56 -22.15
CA GLY A 197 13.63 -21.35 -21.50
C GLY A 197 15.16 -21.28 -21.48
N VAL A 198 15.84 -22.36 -21.11
CA VAL A 198 17.31 -22.42 -21.07
C VAL A 198 17.91 -22.31 -22.47
N SER A 199 17.33 -22.99 -23.46
CA SER A 199 17.83 -22.91 -24.85
C SER A 199 17.65 -21.52 -25.46
N ALA A 200 16.54 -20.83 -25.17
CA ALA A 200 16.34 -19.44 -25.56
C ALA A 200 17.35 -18.49 -24.88
N PHE A 201 17.62 -18.69 -23.58
CA PHE A 201 18.59 -17.87 -22.84
C PHE A 201 20.01 -18.04 -23.36
N VAL A 202 20.43 -19.28 -23.64
CA VAL A 202 21.75 -19.57 -24.23
C VAL A 202 21.86 -18.99 -25.63
N GLY A 203 20.80 -19.11 -26.45
CA GLY A 203 20.76 -18.52 -27.79
C GLY A 203 20.92 -16.99 -27.77
N VAL A 204 20.21 -16.31 -26.87
CA VAL A 204 20.33 -14.85 -26.69
C VAL A 204 21.70 -14.47 -26.17
N ALA A 205 22.25 -15.18 -25.18
CA ALA A 205 23.59 -14.92 -24.66
C ALA A 205 24.67 -15.05 -25.76
N VAL A 206 24.62 -16.13 -26.56
CA VAL A 206 25.55 -16.33 -27.69
C VAL A 206 25.37 -15.25 -28.76
N TYR A 207 24.13 -14.85 -29.06
CA TYR A 207 23.85 -13.76 -30.01
C TYR A 207 24.38 -12.40 -29.52
N LEU A 208 24.22 -12.08 -28.24
CA LEU A 208 24.72 -10.83 -27.66
C LEU A 208 26.25 -10.79 -27.58
N LEU A 209 26.89 -11.94 -27.32
CA LEU A 209 28.35 -12.07 -27.33
C LEU A 209 28.93 -12.03 -28.75
N SER A 210 28.28 -12.67 -29.73
CA SER A 210 28.76 -12.72 -31.12
C SER A 210 28.60 -11.40 -31.88
N THR A 211 27.59 -10.60 -31.52
CA THR A 211 27.38 -9.26 -32.10
C THR A 211 28.27 -8.17 -31.50
N GLY A 212 29.19 -8.52 -30.59
CA GLY A 212 30.17 -7.60 -30.00
C GLY A 212 29.55 -6.49 -29.13
N ARG A 213 28.27 -6.65 -28.73
CA ARG A 213 27.53 -5.65 -27.93
C ARG A 213 27.93 -5.67 -26.45
N ILE A 214 28.61 -6.72 -26.00
CA ILE A 214 29.13 -6.85 -24.63
C ILE A 214 30.66 -6.96 -24.73
N LYS A 215 31.37 -5.86 -24.47
CA LYS A 215 32.83 -5.88 -24.25
C LYS A 215 33.08 -6.28 -22.79
N ILE A 216 33.58 -7.49 -22.56
CA ILE A 216 34.12 -7.88 -21.26
C ILE A 216 35.47 -7.16 -21.10
N VAL A 217 35.52 -6.15 -20.23
CA VAL A 217 36.71 -5.36 -19.97
C VAL A 217 37.57 -6.12 -18.96
N ASN A 218 38.75 -6.57 -19.37
CA ASN A 218 39.80 -7.02 -18.46
C ASN A 218 40.61 -5.79 -18.04
N ASP A 219 40.52 -5.39 -16.78
CA ASP A 219 41.33 -4.32 -16.21
C ASP A 219 42.72 -4.85 -15.81
N SER A 220 43.73 -4.47 -16.61
CA SER A 220 45.13 -4.45 -16.21
C SER A 220 45.71 -3.07 -16.56
N GLU A 221 46.02 -2.30 -15.51
CA GLU A 221 46.76 -1.01 -15.52
C GLU A 221 48.23 -1.17 -15.95
N PRO A 222 49.09 -0.11 -16.00
CA PRO A 222 48.88 1.34 -16.19
C PRO A 222 49.86 1.95 -17.24
N SER A 223 49.62 3.19 -17.73
CA SER A 223 50.68 4.12 -18.19
C SER A 223 50.17 5.56 -18.47
N GLN A 224 51.02 6.52 -18.13
CA GLN A 224 50.86 7.98 -18.05
C GLN A 224 50.88 8.74 -19.42
N PRO A 225 50.75 10.09 -19.47
CA PRO A 225 49.99 10.85 -20.48
C PRO A 225 50.89 11.58 -21.52
N PRO A 226 50.34 12.34 -22.51
CA PRO A 226 50.01 13.75 -22.24
C PRO A 226 48.84 14.38 -23.06
N SER A 227 48.39 15.54 -22.55
CA SER A 227 48.01 16.76 -23.32
C SER A 227 46.58 16.94 -23.89
N ARG A 228 45.91 17.92 -23.23
CA ARG A 228 45.13 19.06 -23.77
C ARG A 228 43.68 18.88 -24.28
N LYS A 229 42.82 19.53 -23.48
CA LYS A 229 41.70 20.43 -23.84
C LYS A 229 40.57 19.86 -24.69
N GLY A 230 39.49 19.49 -23.99
CA GLY A 230 38.14 19.40 -24.53
C GLY A 230 37.22 18.91 -23.42
N GLN A 231 36.31 19.77 -22.96
CA GLN A 231 35.34 19.55 -21.88
C GLN A 231 34.77 18.13 -21.85
N SER A 232 35.24 17.34 -20.87
CA SER A 232 34.55 16.12 -20.45
C SER A 232 33.44 16.51 -19.48
N LYS A 233 32.20 16.31 -19.91
CA LYS A 233 31.05 16.19 -19.01
C LYS A 233 31.30 14.98 -18.13
N THR A 234 31.91 15.23 -16.98
CA THR A 234 32.02 14.24 -15.91
C THR A 234 30.60 13.95 -15.45
N ALA A 235 30.16 12.70 -15.65
CA ALA A 235 29.01 12.15 -14.97
C ALA A 235 29.29 12.18 -13.47
N ALA A 236 28.95 13.30 -12.82
CA ALA A 236 28.95 13.40 -11.39
C ALA A 236 27.83 12.51 -10.87
N ASN A 237 28.16 11.60 -9.95
CA ASN A 237 27.15 10.85 -9.19
C ASN A 237 26.12 11.85 -8.64
N PRO A 238 24.82 11.69 -8.95
CA PRO A 238 23.81 12.62 -8.49
C PRO A 238 23.82 12.62 -6.96
N ARG A 239 24.08 13.79 -6.37
CA ARG A 239 23.96 14.00 -4.93
C ARG A 239 22.53 14.43 -4.66
N PHE A 240 21.97 14.00 -3.54
CA PHE A 240 20.62 14.34 -3.14
C PHE A 240 20.63 15.04 -1.77
N CYS A 241 19.68 15.95 -1.57
CA CYS A 241 19.50 16.60 -0.28
C CYS A 241 19.05 15.58 0.76
N THR A 242 19.72 15.51 1.91
CA THR A 242 19.36 14.60 3.01
C THR A 242 18.08 15.00 3.74
N LYS A 243 17.56 16.21 3.48
CA LYS A 243 16.33 16.71 4.11
C LYS A 243 15.08 16.52 3.22
N CYS A 244 15.18 16.80 1.92
CA CYS A 244 14.02 16.77 1.02
C CYS A 244 14.19 15.87 -0.22
N GLY A 245 15.34 15.20 -0.39
CA GLY A 245 15.58 14.29 -1.51
C GLY A 245 15.85 14.96 -2.87
N ALA A 246 15.74 16.29 -2.98
CA ALA A 246 15.99 17.01 -4.24
C ALA A 246 17.42 16.82 -4.75
N SER A 247 17.58 16.72 -6.07
CA SER A 247 18.89 16.59 -6.71
C SER A 247 19.73 17.86 -6.53
N LEU A 248 20.95 17.69 -6.04
CA LEU A 248 21.91 18.77 -5.83
C LEU A 248 22.92 18.83 -6.97
N ARG A 249 23.26 20.05 -7.39
CA ARG A 249 24.40 20.27 -8.29
C ARG A 249 25.70 20.22 -7.49
N THR A 250 26.79 19.89 -8.16
CA THR A 250 28.12 19.67 -7.56
C THR A 250 28.64 20.89 -6.78
N ASP A 251 28.11 22.08 -7.05
CA ASP A 251 28.48 23.39 -6.50
C ASP A 251 27.42 24.01 -5.56
N ASP A 252 26.29 23.34 -5.29
CA ASP A 252 25.26 23.86 -4.40
C ASP A 252 25.73 23.87 -2.93
N LYS A 253 25.75 25.06 -2.32
CA LYS A 253 26.02 25.23 -0.87
C LYS A 253 24.76 25.05 -0.02
N PHE A 254 23.59 25.27 -0.62
CA PHE A 254 22.27 25.12 -0.02
C PHE A 254 21.35 24.42 -1.02
N CYS A 255 20.41 23.62 -0.53
CA CYS A 255 19.35 23.07 -1.37
C CYS A 255 18.46 24.19 -1.90
N ARG A 256 18.21 24.20 -3.21
CA ARG A 256 17.39 25.23 -3.87
C ARG A 256 15.90 25.08 -3.59
N GLU A 257 15.46 23.90 -3.15
CA GLU A 257 14.05 23.66 -2.83
C GLU A 257 13.73 23.90 -1.36
N CYS A 258 14.55 23.41 -0.43
CA CYS A 258 14.24 23.49 1.01
C CYS A 258 15.19 24.39 1.82
N GLY A 259 16.21 25.01 1.19
CA GLY A 259 17.14 25.93 1.85
C GLY A 259 18.18 25.27 2.78
N GLN A 260 18.16 23.95 2.96
CA GLN A 260 19.07 23.26 3.86
C GLN A 260 20.54 23.39 3.40
N PRO A 261 21.50 23.73 4.29
CA PRO A 261 22.92 23.77 3.94
C PRO A 261 23.44 22.37 3.58
N VAL A 262 24.17 22.30 2.48
CA VAL A 262 24.81 21.06 2.02
C VAL A 262 26.19 20.99 2.66
N GLY A 263 26.30 20.24 3.75
CA GLY A 263 27.55 20.04 4.47
C GLY A 263 28.61 19.43 3.57
N ARG A 264 29.76 20.11 3.40
CA ARG A 264 30.97 19.46 2.91
C ARG A 264 31.40 18.49 4.00
N ASN A 265 31.42 17.19 3.73
CA ASN A 265 32.05 16.22 4.61
C ASN A 265 33.52 16.62 4.83
N THR A 266 33.79 17.36 5.90
CA THR A 266 35.10 17.41 6.53
C THR A 266 35.28 16.09 7.24
N ALA A 267 35.88 15.12 6.55
CA ALA A 267 36.47 13.98 7.22
C ALA A 267 37.53 14.52 8.19
N ARG A 268 37.32 14.25 9.47
CA ARG A 268 38.32 14.37 10.53
C ARG A 268 39.60 13.63 10.12
N ALA A 269 40.73 14.30 10.25
CA ALA A 269 41.99 13.75 10.74
C ALA A 269 42.54 14.78 11.74
#